data_AF-A0A8H4W2R3-F1
#
_entry.id   AF-A0A8H4W2R3-F1
#
_cell.length_a   1.000
_cell.length_b   1.000
_cell.length_c   1.000
_cell.angle_alpha   90.00
_cell.angle_beta   90.00
_cell.angle_gamma   90.00
#
_symmetry.space_group_name_H-M   'P 1'
#
loop_
_entity.id
_entity.type
_entity.pdbx_description
1 polymer ?
#
loop_
_entity_poly.entity_id
_entity_poly.type
_entity_poly.pdbx_seq_one_letter_code
_entity_poly.pdbx_strand_id
1 'polypeptide(L)'
;MIWPILLLFLQLSIAHPFHPERSTPLPVIRQLCEFPNVTWIENIAVRSNGLLLVTLFTSPSLYQIDPFQANPVPTLVASFPSALGILGIAEIEKDVFAITKGNFSRFTGLVTPKSWSVWKADFRAQENTDTGGAVVVSKIADLPEAMFLNGATTVGGGEKGGIKFLLMADSILGVVWRLNLDTLQYDPVLNVTATQPTVPVAQGGFGVNGVHTRDGFLGM
;
A
#
# COMPACT_ATOMS: atom_id res chain seq x y z
N MET A 1 4.72 -71.97 18.95
CA MET A 1 3.39 -71.51 18.49
C MET A 1 2.88 -70.51 19.51
N ILE A 2 3.04 -69.21 19.22
CA ILE A 2 2.63 -68.08 20.05
C ILE A 2 2.17 -67.02 19.05
N TRP A 3 0.94 -66.52 19.17
CA TRP A 3 0.41 -65.41 18.37
C TRP A 3 0.22 -64.20 19.30
N PRO A 4 0.51 -62.96 18.87
CA PRO A 4 0.18 -61.78 19.65
C PRO A 4 -1.27 -61.33 19.39
N ILE A 5 -1.92 -60.86 20.45
CA ILE A 5 -3.25 -60.26 20.45
C ILE A 5 -3.12 -58.79 20.03
N LEU A 6 -3.86 -58.39 19.00
CA LEU A 6 -3.98 -57.00 18.57
C LEU A 6 -5.12 -56.33 19.36
N LEU A 7 -4.80 -55.30 20.14
CA LEU A 7 -5.79 -54.44 20.82
C LEU A 7 -6.17 -53.28 19.89
N LEU A 8 -7.44 -53.23 19.49
CA LEU A 8 -8.01 -52.15 18.69
C LEU A 8 -8.62 -51.09 19.62
N PHE A 9 -8.09 -49.86 19.61
CA PHE A 9 -8.71 -48.73 20.31
C PHE A 9 -9.75 -48.06 19.40
N LEU A 10 -11.03 -48.15 19.77
CA LEU A 10 -12.11 -47.40 19.13
C LEU A 10 -12.17 -46.00 19.76
N GLN A 11 -11.76 -44.95 19.04
CA GLN A 11 -12.05 -43.58 19.45
C GLN A 11 -13.46 -43.20 18.97
N LEU A 12 -14.36 -42.96 19.92
CA LEU A 12 -15.66 -42.34 19.68
C LEU A 12 -15.44 -40.84 19.49
N SER A 13 -15.58 -40.35 18.25
CA SER A 13 -15.60 -38.93 17.96
C SER A 13 -16.98 -38.36 18.30
N ILE A 14 -17.05 -37.44 19.26
CA ILE A 14 -18.28 -36.72 19.60
C ILE A 14 -18.40 -35.55 18.61
N ALA A 15 -19.31 -35.69 17.64
CA ALA A 15 -19.71 -34.57 16.80
C ALA A 15 -20.39 -33.52 17.67
N HIS A 16 -19.80 -32.33 17.78
CA HIS A 16 -20.44 -31.20 18.43
C HIS A 16 -21.58 -30.72 17.52
N PRO A 17 -22.78 -30.43 18.06
CA PRO A 17 -23.88 -29.91 17.27
C PRO A 17 -23.44 -28.61 16.60
N PHE A 18 -23.72 -28.50 15.29
CA PHE A 18 -23.56 -27.26 14.54
C PHE A 18 -24.25 -26.13 15.31
N HIS A 19 -23.44 -25.16 15.75
CA HIS A 19 -23.97 -23.90 16.24
C HIS A 19 -24.78 -23.28 15.09
N PRO A 20 -26.05 -22.89 15.28
CA PRO A 20 -26.78 -22.19 14.23
C PRO A 20 -25.95 -20.98 13.81
N GLU A 21 -25.76 -20.80 12.50
CA GLU A 21 -25.06 -19.66 11.92
C GLU A 21 -25.57 -18.39 12.60
N ARG A 22 -24.70 -17.76 13.39
CA ARG A 22 -24.98 -16.44 13.91
C ARG A 22 -25.02 -15.55 12.67
N SER A 23 -26.22 -15.13 12.26
CA SER A 23 -26.39 -14.14 11.22
C SER A 23 -25.65 -12.88 11.66
N THR A 24 -24.41 -12.73 11.21
CA THR A 24 -23.65 -11.51 11.43
C THR A 24 -24.41 -10.42 10.69
N PRO A 25 -24.83 -9.34 11.37
CA PRO A 25 -25.45 -8.22 10.67
C PRO A 25 -24.52 -7.79 9.55
N LEU A 26 -25.08 -7.53 8.37
CA LEU A 26 -24.28 -7.03 7.25
C LEU A 26 -23.53 -5.77 7.70
N PRO A 27 -22.26 -5.61 7.29
CA PRO A 27 -21.50 -4.43 7.64
C PRO A 27 -22.25 -3.18 7.15
N VAL A 28 -22.38 -2.20 8.03
CA VAL A 28 -22.99 -0.91 7.67
C VAL A 28 -22.02 -0.16 6.75
N ILE A 29 -22.44 0.08 5.52
CA ILE A 29 -21.67 0.88 4.56
C ILE A 29 -21.99 2.35 4.77
N ARG A 30 -20.95 3.19 4.88
CA ARG A 30 -21.09 4.63 5.04
C ARG A 30 -20.14 5.35 4.09
N GLN A 31 -20.69 6.27 3.29
CA GLN A 31 -19.87 7.21 2.52
C GLN A 31 -19.23 8.23 3.47
N LEU A 32 -17.90 8.34 3.45
CA LEU A 32 -17.18 9.32 4.26
C LEU A 32 -17.17 10.70 3.58
N CYS A 33 -16.80 10.73 2.31
CA CYS A 33 -16.68 11.95 1.53
C CYS A 33 -16.74 11.63 0.03
N GLU A 34 -16.93 12.66 -0.78
CA GLU A 34 -16.83 12.60 -2.24
C GLU A 34 -15.88 13.72 -2.70
N PHE A 35 -14.96 13.37 -3.60
CA PHE A 35 -14.06 14.35 -4.20
C PHE A 35 -14.69 14.91 -5.48
N PRO A 36 -14.33 16.14 -5.91
CA PRO A 36 -14.81 16.69 -7.16
C PRO A 36 -14.56 15.77 -8.36
N ASN A 37 -15.45 15.83 -9.35
CA ASN A 37 -15.30 15.12 -10.61
C ASN A 37 -13.90 15.30 -11.21
N VAL A 38 -13.41 14.26 -11.89
CA VAL A 38 -12.06 14.19 -12.47
C VAL A 38 -10.94 13.98 -11.43
N THR A 39 -11.28 13.82 -10.14
CA THR A 39 -10.31 13.35 -9.12
C THR A 39 -10.18 11.83 -9.18
N TRP A 40 -8.95 11.32 -9.22
CA TRP A 40 -8.68 9.89 -9.06
C TRP A 40 -7.93 9.67 -7.73
N ILE A 41 -8.66 9.12 -6.75
CA ILE A 41 -8.08 8.62 -5.49
C ILE A 41 -7.50 7.23 -5.75
N GLU A 42 -6.20 7.07 -5.51
CA GLU A 42 -5.44 5.93 -6.03
C GLU A 42 -5.19 4.89 -4.93
N ASN A 43 -4.52 5.27 -3.85
CA ASN A 43 -4.26 4.38 -2.71
C ASN A 43 -4.68 5.02 -1.38
N ILE A 44 -4.72 4.18 -0.34
CA ILE A 44 -5.10 4.55 1.02
C ILE A 44 -4.16 3.92 2.06
N ALA A 45 -3.82 4.67 3.09
CA ALA A 45 -3.16 4.17 4.30
C ALA A 45 -3.93 4.60 5.55
N VAL A 46 -3.87 3.78 6.59
CA VAL A 46 -4.47 4.09 7.90
C VAL A 46 -3.35 4.51 8.84
N ARG A 47 -3.46 5.69 9.42
CA ARG A 47 -2.54 6.17 10.47
C ARG A 47 -2.78 5.41 11.77
N SER A 48 -1.79 5.41 12.67
CA SER A 48 -1.91 4.74 13.97
C SER A 48 -3.04 5.30 14.87
N ASN A 49 -3.53 6.51 14.58
CA ASN A 49 -4.68 7.13 15.23
C ASN A 49 -6.03 6.86 14.52
N GLY A 50 -6.05 6.03 13.48
CA GLY A 50 -7.25 5.66 12.72
C GLY A 50 -7.66 6.65 11.63
N LEU A 51 -6.95 7.78 11.47
CA LEU A 51 -7.18 8.70 10.35
C LEU A 51 -6.70 8.09 9.05
N LEU A 52 -7.39 8.39 7.95
CA LEU A 52 -7.08 7.86 6.63
C LEU A 52 -6.23 8.85 5.85
N LEU A 53 -5.21 8.37 5.18
CA LEU A 53 -4.42 9.11 4.18
C LEU A 53 -4.73 8.57 2.80
N VAL A 54 -5.04 9.46 1.85
CA VAL A 54 -5.35 9.07 0.48
C VAL A 54 -4.47 9.83 -0.51
N THR A 55 -3.92 9.10 -1.48
CA THR A 55 -3.08 9.63 -2.54
C THR A 55 -3.90 9.89 -3.80
N LEU A 56 -3.56 10.95 -4.53
CA LEU A 56 -4.25 11.31 -5.76
C LEU A 56 -3.35 11.06 -6.97
N PHE A 57 -3.88 10.32 -7.94
CA PHE A 57 -3.21 10.11 -9.22
C PHE A 57 -3.29 11.34 -10.13
N THR A 58 -4.34 12.16 -9.96
CA THR A 58 -4.62 13.33 -10.80
C THR A 58 -4.01 14.64 -10.27
N SER A 59 -3.35 14.60 -9.11
CA SER A 59 -2.61 15.74 -8.57
C SER A 59 -1.57 15.25 -7.55
N PRO A 60 -0.46 15.96 -7.33
CA PRO A 60 0.54 15.55 -6.35
C PRO A 60 0.13 15.92 -4.91
N SER A 61 -1.07 15.49 -4.49
CA SER A 61 -1.72 15.92 -3.24
C SER A 61 -2.06 14.72 -2.35
N LEU A 62 -1.70 14.82 -1.08
CA LEU A 62 -2.05 13.86 -0.03
C LEU A 62 -3.15 14.45 0.84
N TYR A 63 -4.27 13.75 0.92
CA TYR A 63 -5.42 14.15 1.75
C TYR A 63 -5.54 13.26 2.96
N GLN A 64 -5.99 13.85 4.07
CA GLN A 64 -6.40 13.16 5.27
C GLN A 64 -7.91 13.20 5.43
N ILE A 65 -8.50 12.10 5.87
CA ILE A 65 -9.93 11.98 6.17
C ILE A 65 -10.08 11.43 7.58
N ASP A 66 -10.90 12.07 8.40
CA ASP A 66 -11.30 11.59 9.71
C ASP A 66 -12.59 10.74 9.57
N PRO A 67 -12.51 9.40 9.61
CA PRO A 67 -13.67 8.56 9.41
C PRO A 67 -14.66 8.60 10.60
N PHE A 68 -14.25 9.14 11.75
CA PHE A 68 -15.03 9.19 12.98
C PHE A 68 -15.96 10.41 13.07
N GLN A 69 -15.72 11.44 12.25
CA GLN A 69 -16.62 12.59 12.16
C GLN A 69 -17.96 12.22 11.53
N ALA A 70 -19.05 12.82 12.00
CA ALA A 70 -20.36 12.61 11.38
C ALA A 70 -20.39 13.02 9.90
N ASN A 71 -19.72 14.13 9.55
CA ASN A 71 -19.57 14.62 8.18
C ASN A 71 -18.08 14.88 7.89
N PRO A 72 -17.29 13.85 7.52
CA PRO A 72 -15.87 13.99 7.25
C PRO A 72 -15.59 14.98 6.11
N VAL A 73 -14.63 15.88 6.32
CA VAL A 73 -14.12 16.78 5.29
C VAL A 73 -12.67 16.41 4.96
N PRO A 74 -12.35 16.02 3.72
CA PRO A 74 -10.97 15.75 3.32
C PRO A 74 -10.10 16.99 3.50
N THR A 75 -8.99 16.85 4.22
CA THR A 75 -8.03 17.92 4.49
C THR A 75 -6.76 17.69 3.69
N LEU A 76 -6.33 18.66 2.88
CA LEU A 76 -5.03 18.60 2.23
C LEU A 76 -3.94 18.70 3.32
N VAL A 77 -3.11 17.67 3.47
CA VAL A 77 -2.07 17.63 4.50
C VAL A 77 -0.65 17.77 3.94
N ALA A 78 -0.46 17.45 2.65
CA ALA A 78 0.81 17.63 1.98
C ALA A 78 0.63 17.75 0.45
N SER A 79 1.52 18.50 -0.18
CA SER A 79 1.67 18.56 -1.64
C SER A 79 3.12 18.27 -2.02
N PHE A 80 3.31 17.60 -3.15
CA PHE A 80 4.63 17.17 -3.62
C PHE A 80 5.02 18.01 -4.85
N PRO A 81 6.19 18.68 -4.85
CA PRO A 81 6.57 19.57 -5.94
C PRO A 81 6.89 18.79 -7.22
N SER A 82 6.67 19.37 -8.39
CA SER A 82 7.13 18.83 -9.68
C SER A 82 6.65 17.40 -9.96
N ALA A 83 5.38 17.10 -9.67
CA ALA A 83 4.71 15.85 -10.04
C ALA A 83 3.32 16.09 -10.66
N LEU A 84 2.85 15.12 -11.44
CA LEU A 84 1.45 15.07 -11.89
C LEU A 84 0.58 14.24 -10.94
N GLY A 85 1.15 13.29 -10.21
CA GLY A 85 0.43 12.45 -9.26
C GLY A 85 1.34 11.77 -8.22
N ILE A 86 0.69 11.29 -7.17
CA ILE A 86 1.27 10.39 -6.17
C ILE A 86 0.41 9.12 -6.10
N LEU A 87 1.03 7.96 -5.87
CA LEU A 87 0.35 6.67 -5.97
C LEU A 87 0.52 5.86 -4.68
N GLY A 88 1.36 4.82 -4.68
CA GLY A 88 1.58 3.93 -3.55
C GLY A 88 1.98 4.67 -2.29
N ILE A 89 1.42 4.24 -1.17
CA ILE A 89 1.67 4.78 0.17
C ILE A 89 1.86 3.63 1.15
N ALA A 90 2.89 3.71 1.99
CA ALA A 90 3.13 2.74 3.05
C ALA A 90 3.80 3.40 4.26
N GLU A 91 3.38 3.03 5.46
CA GLU A 91 4.04 3.46 6.70
C GLU A 91 5.42 2.79 6.80
N ILE A 92 6.49 3.59 6.96
CA ILE A 92 7.89 3.12 7.04
C ILE A 92 8.49 3.26 8.44
N GLU A 93 7.96 4.18 9.24
CA GLU A 93 8.16 4.33 10.69
C GLU A 93 6.83 4.81 11.27
N LYS A 94 6.64 4.74 12.59
CA LYS A 94 5.43 5.28 13.23
C LYS A 94 5.15 6.71 12.77
N ASP A 95 4.01 6.89 12.11
CA ASP A 95 3.51 8.15 11.57
C ASP A 95 4.43 8.82 10.52
N VAL A 96 5.23 8.01 9.82
CA VAL A 96 6.04 8.42 8.66
C VAL A 96 5.71 7.52 7.49
N PHE A 97 5.25 8.12 6.38
CA PHE A 97 4.75 7.38 5.22
C PHE A 97 5.65 7.61 4.02
N ALA A 98 6.12 6.53 3.39
CA ALA A 98 6.71 6.57 2.06
C ALA A 98 5.61 6.65 1.00
N ILE A 99 5.82 7.48 0.00
CA ILE A 99 4.87 7.78 -1.07
C ILE A 99 5.61 7.76 -2.41
N THR A 100 5.07 7.04 -3.39
CA THR A 100 5.59 7.04 -4.76
C THR A 100 5.06 8.27 -5.50
N LYS A 101 5.92 8.89 -6.29
CA LYS A 101 5.65 10.14 -6.99
C LYS A 101 6.18 10.01 -8.42
N GLY A 102 5.37 10.40 -9.40
CA GLY A 102 5.77 10.37 -10.81
C GLY A 102 4.96 11.30 -11.70
N ASN A 103 5.39 11.41 -12.96
CA ASN A 103 4.67 12.16 -13.99
C ASN A 103 4.04 11.20 -14.98
N PHE A 104 2.78 10.86 -14.73
CA PHE A 104 1.91 10.17 -15.67
C PHE A 104 0.67 11.00 -15.93
N SER A 105 0.29 11.15 -17.20
CA SER A 105 -0.94 11.84 -17.58
C SER A 105 -2.05 10.83 -17.84
N ARG A 106 -3.08 10.82 -16.98
CA ARG A 106 -4.34 10.08 -17.21
C ARG A 106 -4.92 10.36 -18.60
N PHE A 107 -4.82 11.61 -19.07
CA PHE A 107 -5.48 12.06 -20.30
C PHE A 107 -4.77 11.58 -21.56
N THR A 108 -3.45 11.47 -21.52
CA THR A 108 -2.65 11.09 -22.70
C THR A 108 -2.07 9.68 -22.59
N GLY A 109 -2.13 9.05 -21.42
CA GLY A 109 -1.48 7.77 -21.13
C GLY A 109 0.05 7.84 -21.12
N LEU A 110 0.63 9.05 -21.17
CA LEU A 110 2.08 9.24 -21.29
C LEU A 110 2.75 9.26 -19.92
N VAL A 111 3.85 8.52 -19.83
CA VAL A 111 4.82 8.57 -18.73
C VAL A 111 5.94 9.53 -19.12
N THR A 112 6.34 10.42 -18.21
CA THR A 112 7.59 11.17 -18.39
C THR A 112 8.76 10.30 -17.91
N PRO A 113 9.74 9.97 -18.78
CA PRO A 113 10.90 9.19 -18.37
C PRO A 113 11.66 9.85 -17.21
N LYS A 114 12.25 9.02 -16.34
CA LYS A 114 13.08 9.47 -15.20
C LYS A 114 12.37 10.37 -14.18
N SER A 115 11.05 10.36 -14.15
CA SER A 115 10.26 11.22 -13.25
C SER A 115 9.90 10.57 -11.91
N TRP A 116 10.15 9.26 -11.77
CA TRP A 116 9.73 8.49 -10.61
C TRP A 116 10.70 8.62 -9.45
N SER A 117 10.14 8.78 -8.25
CA SER A 117 10.88 8.91 -6.99
C SER A 117 10.01 8.46 -5.82
N VAL A 118 10.67 8.16 -4.70
CA VAL A 118 10.02 7.91 -3.41
C VAL A 118 10.25 9.11 -2.50
N TRP A 119 9.20 9.57 -1.86
CA TRP A 119 9.20 10.66 -0.88
C TRP A 119 8.65 10.17 0.44
N LYS A 120 8.97 10.86 1.54
CA LYS A 120 8.32 10.66 2.83
C LYS A 120 7.49 11.86 3.23
N ALA A 121 6.36 11.59 3.88
CA ALA A 121 5.58 12.55 4.65
C ALA A 121 5.68 12.16 6.14
N ASP A 122 6.22 13.06 6.96
CA ASP A 122 6.44 12.89 8.39
C ASP A 122 5.39 13.67 9.18
N PHE A 123 4.52 12.94 9.86
CA PHE A 123 3.39 13.48 10.62
C PHE A 123 3.68 13.58 12.12
N ARG A 124 4.86 13.16 12.60
CA ARG A 124 5.18 13.09 14.04
C ARG A 124 5.09 14.45 14.74
N ALA A 125 5.28 15.55 14.02
CA ALA A 125 5.09 16.89 14.57
C ALA A 125 3.62 17.19 14.92
N GLN A 126 2.65 16.54 14.26
CA GLN A 126 1.23 16.67 14.59
C GLN A 126 0.86 16.02 15.92
N GLU A 127 1.49 14.89 16.26
CA GLU A 127 1.23 14.19 17.53
C GLU A 127 1.81 14.94 18.75
N ASN A 128 2.86 15.74 18.56
CA ASN A 128 3.67 16.30 19.65
C ASN A 128 3.43 17.79 19.95
N THR A 129 2.47 18.44 19.29
CA THR A 129 2.20 19.87 19.51
C THR A 129 0.71 20.13 19.68
N ASP A 130 0.36 20.94 20.68
CA ASP A 130 -1.03 21.37 20.93
C ASP A 130 -1.64 22.16 19.74
N THR A 131 -0.80 22.64 18.82
CA THR A 131 -1.20 23.42 17.64
C THR A 131 -1.20 22.61 16.33
N GLY A 132 -0.91 21.30 16.37
CA GLY A 132 -0.83 20.43 15.18
C GLY A 132 0.26 20.83 14.18
N GLY A 133 1.51 20.40 14.42
CA GLY A 133 2.67 20.74 13.61
C GLY A 133 2.52 20.40 12.13
N ALA A 134 3.25 21.12 11.27
CA ALA A 134 3.19 20.89 9.83
C ALA A 134 3.76 19.51 9.44
N VAL A 135 3.15 18.88 8.44
CA VAL A 135 3.68 17.64 7.83
C VAL A 135 4.95 17.98 7.08
N VAL A 136 6.05 17.28 7.37
CA VAL A 136 7.33 17.50 6.70
C VAL A 136 7.48 16.53 5.54
N VAL A 137 7.67 17.07 4.34
CA VAL A 137 7.83 16.27 3.11
C VAL A 137 9.28 16.34 2.63
N SER A 138 9.89 15.19 2.34
CA SER A 138 11.26 15.12 1.81
C SER A 138 11.47 13.91 0.92
N LYS A 139 12.43 14.00 -0.02
CA LYS A 139 12.73 12.90 -0.95
C LYS A 139 13.56 11.82 -0.26
N ILE A 140 13.25 10.56 -0.54
CA ILE A 140 14.03 9.38 -0.12
C ILE A 140 15.00 8.97 -1.23
N ALA A 141 14.49 8.69 -2.43
CA ALA A 141 15.30 8.20 -3.55
C ALA A 141 14.68 8.56 -4.91
N ASP A 142 15.51 8.74 -5.93
CA ASP A 142 15.08 8.77 -7.33
C ASP A 142 15.15 7.34 -7.91
N LEU A 143 14.17 6.96 -8.74
CA LEU A 143 14.14 5.67 -9.44
C LEU A 143 13.98 5.91 -10.94
N PRO A 144 15.02 6.41 -11.64
CA PRO A 144 14.91 6.82 -13.03
C PRO A 144 14.55 5.70 -14.01
N GLU A 145 14.79 4.43 -13.65
CA GLU A 145 14.42 3.24 -14.43
C GLU A 145 12.96 2.84 -14.25
N ALA A 146 12.28 3.32 -13.20
CA ALA A 146 10.87 3.01 -12.98
C ALA A 146 9.96 3.76 -13.96
N MET A 147 8.82 3.14 -14.29
CA MET A 147 7.86 3.64 -15.28
C MET A 147 6.47 3.92 -14.69
N PHE A 148 6.02 3.12 -13.72
CA PHE A 148 4.72 3.35 -13.10
C PHE A 148 4.62 2.73 -11.70
N LEU A 149 5.21 3.37 -10.69
CA LEU A 149 5.22 2.89 -9.30
C LEU A 149 3.83 3.05 -8.67
N ASN A 150 2.98 2.03 -8.82
CA ASN A 150 1.60 1.99 -8.36
C ASN A 150 1.56 1.63 -6.86
N GLY A 151 1.07 0.45 -6.47
CA GLY A 151 0.98 0.04 -5.07
C GLY A 151 2.35 -0.07 -4.39
N ALA A 152 2.36 0.19 -3.09
CA ALA A 152 3.54 0.07 -2.25
C ALA A 152 3.21 -0.61 -0.91
N THR A 153 4.17 -1.35 -0.37
CA THR A 153 4.06 -1.98 0.96
C THR A 153 5.43 -2.10 1.60
N THR A 154 5.47 -2.40 2.90
CA THR A 154 6.72 -2.59 3.63
C THR A 154 6.92 -4.05 4.00
N VAL A 155 8.19 -4.45 4.09
CA VAL A 155 8.59 -5.76 4.61
C VAL A 155 9.73 -5.59 5.62
N GLY A 156 9.57 -6.28 6.75
CA GLY A 156 10.54 -6.28 7.84
C GLY A 156 11.75 -7.16 7.56
N GLY A 157 12.82 -6.96 8.33
CA GLY A 157 14.06 -7.75 8.24
C GLY A 157 14.03 -9.14 8.90
N GLY A 158 12.86 -9.72 9.17
CA GLY A 158 12.68 -10.99 9.91
C GLY A 158 11.93 -10.82 11.24
N GLU A 159 11.80 -11.91 12.03
CA GLU A 159 10.93 -12.01 13.22
C GLU A 159 11.15 -10.95 14.33
N LYS A 160 12.30 -10.27 14.33
CA LYS A 160 12.66 -9.21 15.30
C LYS A 160 13.08 -7.89 14.65
N GLY A 161 13.04 -7.79 13.32
CA GLY A 161 13.53 -6.63 12.58
C GLY A 161 12.43 -5.62 12.32
N GLY A 162 12.72 -4.33 12.53
CA GLY A 162 11.88 -3.25 12.04
C GLY A 162 11.70 -3.29 10.52
N ILE A 163 10.87 -2.39 10.01
CA ILE A 163 10.69 -2.17 8.57
C ILE A 163 12.06 -1.90 7.95
N LYS A 164 12.41 -2.66 6.92
CA LYS A 164 13.72 -2.56 6.26
C LYS A 164 13.61 -2.20 4.78
N PHE A 165 12.58 -2.72 4.13
CA PHE A 165 12.39 -2.54 2.71
C PHE A 165 11.01 -2.00 2.38
N LEU A 166 10.98 -1.11 1.39
CA LEU A 166 9.77 -0.72 0.68
C LEU A 166 9.69 -1.51 -0.62
N LEU A 167 8.60 -2.22 -0.84
CA LEU A 167 8.29 -2.90 -2.09
C LEU A 167 7.30 -2.04 -2.89
N MET A 168 7.54 -1.89 -4.20
CA MET A 168 6.73 -1.06 -5.08
C MET A 168 6.46 -1.80 -6.39
N ALA A 169 5.19 -1.88 -6.77
CA ALA A 169 4.77 -2.48 -8.03
C ALA A 169 4.94 -1.49 -9.19
N ASP A 170 5.70 -1.88 -10.22
CA ASP A 170 5.79 -1.12 -11.47
C ASP A 170 4.86 -1.73 -12.51
N SER A 171 3.72 -1.08 -12.73
CA SER A 171 2.68 -1.65 -13.60
C SER A 171 3.01 -1.60 -15.08
N ILE A 172 3.99 -0.81 -15.51
CA ILE A 172 4.39 -0.75 -16.92
C ILE A 172 5.52 -1.74 -17.19
N LEU A 173 6.49 -1.84 -16.29
CA LEU A 173 7.58 -2.81 -16.44
C LEU A 173 7.16 -4.22 -16.02
N GLY A 174 6.12 -4.35 -15.20
CA GLY A 174 5.68 -5.62 -14.65
C GLY A 174 6.66 -6.20 -13.65
N VAL A 175 7.35 -5.35 -12.89
CA VAL A 175 8.34 -5.76 -11.88
C VAL A 175 7.94 -5.24 -10.51
N VAL A 176 8.42 -5.90 -9.45
CA VAL A 176 8.38 -5.36 -8.10
C VAL A 176 9.78 -4.85 -7.75
N TRP A 177 9.88 -3.55 -7.51
CA TRP A 177 11.09 -2.93 -6.99
C TRP A 177 11.17 -3.09 -5.49
N ARG A 178 12.37 -3.31 -4.97
CA ARG A 178 12.70 -3.26 -3.55
C ARG A 178 13.63 -2.07 -3.32
N LEU A 179 13.24 -1.16 -2.44
CA LEU A 179 14.10 -0.08 -1.93
C LEU A 179 14.51 -0.41 -0.50
N ASN A 180 15.82 -0.45 -0.25
CA ASN A 180 16.37 -0.56 1.09
C ASN A 180 16.35 0.82 1.76
N LEU A 181 15.66 0.95 2.89
CA LEU A 181 15.46 2.23 3.57
C LEU A 181 16.71 2.71 4.33
N ASP A 182 17.65 1.81 4.64
CA ASP A 182 18.92 2.16 5.28
C ASP A 182 19.94 2.69 4.27
N THR A 183 20.06 2.02 3.11
CA THR A 183 21.09 2.32 2.11
C THR A 183 20.59 3.21 0.98
N LEU A 184 19.27 3.37 0.85
CA LEU A 184 18.59 4.10 -0.22
C LEU A 184 18.85 3.53 -1.63
N GLN A 185 19.36 2.30 -1.71
CA GLN A 185 19.55 1.57 -2.95
C GLN A 185 18.31 0.74 -3.28
N TYR A 186 18.01 0.59 -4.57
CA TYR A 186 16.91 -0.23 -5.04
C TYR A 186 17.35 -1.25 -6.09
N ASP A 187 16.61 -2.35 -6.15
CA ASP A 187 16.80 -3.44 -7.08
C ASP A 187 15.44 -4.11 -7.41
N PRO A 188 15.28 -4.76 -8.58
CA PRO A 188 14.08 -5.52 -8.87
C PRO A 188 14.12 -6.83 -8.07
N VAL A 189 13.16 -7.05 -7.18
CA VAL A 189 13.06 -8.28 -6.38
C VAL A 189 12.18 -9.34 -7.04
N LEU A 190 11.26 -8.91 -7.91
CA LEU A 190 10.44 -9.81 -8.71
C LEU A 190 10.33 -9.31 -10.15
N ASN A 191 10.65 -10.19 -11.09
CA ASN A 191 10.51 -9.96 -12.52
C ASN A 191 10.17 -11.29 -13.19
N VAL A 192 8.88 -11.60 -13.28
CA VAL A 192 8.38 -12.86 -13.84
C VAL A 192 7.27 -12.57 -14.83
N THR A 193 7.05 -13.46 -15.80
CA THR A 193 6.02 -13.26 -16.83
C THR A 193 4.62 -13.04 -16.24
N ALA A 194 4.33 -13.64 -15.08
CA ALA A 194 3.05 -13.49 -14.40
C ALA A 194 2.75 -12.05 -13.92
N THR A 195 3.77 -11.21 -13.76
CA THR A 195 3.62 -9.82 -13.31
C THR A 195 3.66 -8.81 -14.45
N GLN A 196 3.86 -9.26 -15.70
CA GLN A 196 3.99 -8.40 -16.87
C GLN A 196 2.64 -8.05 -17.51
N PRO A 197 2.52 -6.86 -18.13
CA PRO A 197 1.35 -6.52 -18.92
C PRO A 197 1.22 -7.47 -20.12
N THR A 198 -0.01 -7.89 -20.43
CA THR A 198 -0.30 -8.79 -21.57
C THR A 198 -0.62 -8.04 -22.87
N VAL A 199 -0.81 -6.73 -22.79
CA VAL A 199 -1.08 -5.82 -23.92
C VAL A 199 -0.29 -4.51 -23.74
N PRO A 200 -0.13 -3.68 -24.79
CA PRO A 200 0.55 -2.38 -24.66
C PRO A 200 -0.19 -1.40 -23.75
N VAL A 201 0.53 -0.47 -23.11
CA VAL A 201 -0.04 0.59 -22.24
C VAL A 201 -1.10 1.43 -22.96
N ALA A 202 -0.91 1.73 -24.24
CA ALA A 202 -1.88 2.47 -25.05
C ALA A 202 -3.24 1.74 -25.21
N GLN A 203 -3.30 0.45 -24.92
CA GLN A 203 -4.51 -0.38 -24.90
C GLN A 203 -4.99 -0.68 -23.48
N GLY A 204 -4.47 0.03 -22.47
CA GLY A 204 -4.78 -0.21 -21.06
C GLY A 204 -3.96 -1.33 -20.42
N GLY A 205 -2.84 -1.72 -21.03
CA GLY A 205 -1.98 -2.77 -20.50
C GLY A 205 -1.23 -2.33 -19.26
N PHE A 206 -1.57 -2.95 -18.13
CA PHE A 206 -0.88 -2.84 -16.86
C PHE A 206 -0.61 -4.25 -16.32
N GLY A 207 0.60 -4.46 -15.80
CA GLY A 207 1.00 -5.68 -15.09
C GLY A 207 0.64 -5.59 -13.60
N VAL A 208 1.59 -6.00 -12.76
CA VAL A 208 1.46 -5.88 -11.30
C VAL A 208 1.02 -4.47 -10.88
N ASN A 209 -0.01 -4.37 -10.04
CA ASN A 209 -0.61 -3.10 -9.64
C ASN A 209 -0.46 -2.85 -8.14
N GLY A 210 -1.07 -3.72 -7.32
CA GLY A 210 -0.87 -3.74 -5.87
C GLY A 210 0.26 -4.68 -5.46
N VAL A 211 0.84 -4.42 -4.30
CA VAL A 211 1.76 -5.33 -3.62
C VAL A 211 1.44 -5.34 -2.13
N HIS A 212 1.32 -6.54 -1.55
CA HIS A 212 0.99 -6.70 -0.14
C HIS A 212 1.94 -7.71 0.51
N THR A 213 2.22 -7.51 1.78
CA THR A 213 2.98 -8.47 2.57
C THR A 213 2.08 -9.11 3.61
N ARG A 214 2.33 -10.39 3.88
CA ARG A 214 1.66 -11.17 4.91
C ARG A 214 2.70 -11.96 5.67
N ASP A 215 2.65 -11.90 6.99
CA ASP A 215 3.57 -12.62 7.88
C ASP A 215 5.05 -12.34 7.57
N GLY A 216 5.36 -11.14 7.07
CA GLY A 216 6.73 -10.73 6.70
C GLY A 216 7.20 -11.22 5.32
N PHE A 217 6.31 -11.82 4.52
CA PHE A 217 6.61 -12.27 3.15
C PHE A 217 5.76 -11.52 2.13
N LEU A 218 6.28 -11.39 0.91
CA LEU A 218 5.51 -10.87 -0.22
C LEU A 218 4.36 -11.83 -0.55
N GLY A 219 3.12 -11.36 -0.45
CA GLY A 219 1.94 -12.02 -0.99
C GLY A 219 1.68 -11.54 -2.42
N MET A 220 1.43 -12.48 -3.31
CA MET A 220 0.92 -12.23 -4.66
C MET A 220 -0.43 -12.91 -4.82
#